data_AF-A0A137S1U7-F1
#
_entry.id   AF-A0A137S1U7-F1
#
_cell.length_a   1.000
_cell.length_b   1.000
_cell.length_c   1.000
_cell.angle_alpha   90.00
_cell.angle_beta   90.00
_cell.angle_gamma   90.00
#
_symmetry.space_group_name_H-M   'P 1'
#
loop_
_entity.id
_entity.type
_entity.pdbx_description
1 polymer ?
#
loop_
_entity_poly.entity_id
_entity_poly.type
_entity_poly.pdbx_seq_one_letter_code
_entity_poly.pdbx_strand_id
1 'polypeptide(L)'
;MQSDDKIRNQLVTEVSQDYLAYILSQDIQSSISNSPPDNKTRQKSQPLSPKEKDILKAGGARFTDADSHAIEEITRRQIQQLLNEVRDIIKQALTLDEVAQRLSVSKEQVRGLLAKTPPGLYTFKSPSGVLLFPRWQFTEEATLPHLQIILQNIGPGVNLLTLNRFMTTENGDLLLGNRCLSPRDWLASGHDPSEVEILARDISGQV
;
A
#
# COMPACT_ATOMS: atom_id res chain seq x y z
N MET A 1 -9.82 -16.36 23.26
CA MET A 1 -9.61 -15.16 22.43
C MET A 1 -8.10 -14.93 22.40
N GLN A 2 -7.45 -15.08 21.24
CA GLN A 2 -6.03 -14.72 21.15
C GLN A 2 -5.92 -13.20 21.28
N SER A 3 -4.93 -12.70 22.03
CA SER A 3 -4.68 -11.26 22.15
C SER A 3 -4.25 -10.69 20.79
N ASP A 4 -4.74 -9.50 20.41
CA ASP A 4 -4.46 -8.85 19.12
C ASP A 4 -2.95 -8.68 18.85
N ASP A 5 -2.14 -8.45 19.90
CA ASP A 5 -0.67 -8.41 19.80
C ASP A 5 -0.07 -9.74 19.37
N LYS A 6 -0.65 -10.87 19.83
CA LYS A 6 -0.20 -12.20 19.43
C LYS A 6 -0.53 -12.46 17.96
N ILE A 7 -1.69 -12.00 17.49
CA ILE A 7 -2.10 -12.10 16.08
C ILE A 7 -1.13 -11.31 15.20
N ARG A 8 -0.83 -10.05 15.56
CA ARG A 8 0.12 -9.21 14.79
C ARG A 8 1.52 -9.82 14.73
N ASN A 9 2.06 -10.27 15.86
CA ASN A 9 3.40 -10.88 15.91
C ASN A 9 3.50 -12.15 15.06
N GLN A 10 2.43 -12.95 15.05
CA GLN A 10 2.36 -14.11 14.17
C GLN A 10 2.32 -13.71 12.69
N LEU A 11 1.47 -12.75 12.32
CA LEU A 11 1.39 -12.25 10.95
C LEU A 11 2.71 -11.66 10.45
N VAL A 12 3.43 -10.91 11.29
CA VAL A 12 4.75 -10.34 10.97
C VAL A 12 5.78 -11.41 10.64
N THR A 13 5.73 -12.53 11.37
CA THR A 13 6.62 -13.69 11.15
C THR A 13 6.27 -14.43 9.86
N GLU A 14 4.99 -14.40 9.46
CA GLU A 14 4.47 -15.00 8.24
C GLU A 14 4.68 -14.13 6.97
N VAL A 15 5.16 -12.88 7.12
CA VAL A 15 5.47 -12.02 5.96
C VAL A 15 6.67 -12.57 5.19
N SER A 16 6.37 -13.31 4.13
CA SER A 16 7.29 -13.88 3.15
C SER A 16 7.14 -13.20 1.78
N GLN A 17 7.96 -13.61 0.81
CA GLN A 17 7.83 -13.12 -0.57
C GLN A 17 6.46 -13.50 -1.18
N ASP A 18 5.89 -14.63 -0.78
CA ASP A 18 4.54 -15.05 -1.19
C ASP A 18 3.45 -14.15 -0.58
N TYR A 19 3.67 -13.65 0.62
CA TYR A 19 2.80 -12.65 1.26
C TYR A 19 2.80 -11.34 0.49
N LEU A 20 3.97 -10.88 0.00
CA LEU A 20 4.03 -9.71 -0.88
C LEU A 20 3.31 -9.95 -2.19
N ALA A 21 3.52 -11.12 -2.82
CA ALA A 21 2.80 -11.49 -4.03
C ALA A 21 1.28 -11.51 -3.79
N TYR A 22 0.83 -11.98 -2.63
CA TYR A 22 -0.57 -11.96 -2.22
C TYR A 22 -1.12 -10.53 -2.06
N ILE A 23 -0.43 -9.66 -1.31
CA ILE A 23 -0.87 -8.26 -1.15
C ILE A 23 -0.92 -7.56 -2.49
N LEU A 24 0.14 -7.67 -3.30
CA LEU A 24 0.20 -7.04 -4.62
C LEU A 24 -0.80 -7.66 -5.62
N SER A 25 -1.29 -8.89 -5.39
CA SER A 25 -2.27 -9.54 -6.27
C SER A 25 -3.73 -9.34 -5.86
N GLN A 26 -4.02 -9.11 -4.57
CA GLN A 26 -5.36 -8.70 -4.14
C GLN A 26 -5.80 -7.38 -4.79
N ASP A 27 -4.83 -6.49 -5.07
CA ASP A 27 -5.06 -5.20 -5.71
C ASP A 27 -5.25 -5.31 -7.25
N ILE A 28 -4.98 -6.47 -7.85
CA ILE A 28 -5.29 -6.71 -9.27
C ILE A 28 -6.78 -7.06 -9.44
N GLN A 29 -7.44 -7.66 -8.44
CA GLN A 29 -8.85 -8.09 -8.59
C GLN A 29 -9.87 -6.94 -8.46
N SER A 30 -9.56 -5.85 -7.76
CA SER A 30 -10.44 -4.66 -7.71
C SER A 30 -10.40 -3.79 -8.97
N SER A 31 -9.39 -3.99 -9.82
CA SER A 31 -9.22 -3.27 -11.10
C SER A 31 -9.76 -4.02 -12.33
N ILE A 32 -10.35 -5.21 -12.14
CA ILE A 32 -10.93 -6.01 -13.23
C ILE A 32 -12.45 -6.14 -13.02
N SER A 33 -13.17 -5.05 -13.29
CA SER A 33 -14.55 -5.16 -13.75
C SER A 33 -14.80 -4.15 -14.85
N ASN A 34 -14.27 -4.46 -16.04
CA ASN A 34 -15.00 -4.44 -17.30
C ASN A 34 -14.11 -5.04 -18.40
N SER A 35 -14.62 -6.13 -19.00
CA SER A 35 -14.04 -6.98 -20.05
C SER A 35 -13.26 -8.21 -19.56
N PRO A 36 -13.55 -9.41 -20.13
CA PRO A 36 -12.95 -10.67 -19.72
C PRO A 36 -11.43 -10.66 -20.00
N PRO A 37 -10.61 -11.32 -19.17
CA PRO A 37 -9.18 -11.39 -19.43
C PRO A 37 -8.95 -12.34 -20.60
N ASP A 38 -8.59 -11.78 -21.77
CA ASP A 38 -7.94 -12.57 -22.81
C ASP A 38 -6.53 -12.93 -22.30
N ASN A 39 -6.48 -14.00 -21.51
CA ASN A 39 -5.31 -14.52 -20.82
C ASN A 39 -4.35 -15.23 -21.79
N LYS A 40 -3.90 -14.54 -22.85
CA LYS A 40 -2.97 -15.08 -23.84
C LYS A 40 -1.65 -14.31 -23.99
N THR A 41 -1.44 -13.19 -23.29
CA THR A 41 -0.25 -12.34 -23.56
C THR A 41 0.37 -11.65 -22.35
N ARG A 42 0.32 -12.23 -21.15
CA ARG A 42 1.42 -12.02 -20.20
C ARG A 42 2.39 -13.19 -20.34
N GLN A 43 3.24 -13.10 -21.36
CA GLN A 43 4.45 -13.92 -21.40
C GLN A 43 5.19 -13.67 -20.09
N LYS A 44 5.37 -14.72 -19.26
CA LYS A 44 6.39 -14.74 -18.21
C LYS A 44 7.65 -14.15 -18.84
N SER A 45 8.23 -13.12 -18.24
CA SER A 45 9.45 -12.47 -18.72
C SER A 45 10.51 -13.54 -18.92
N GLN A 46 10.67 -14.01 -20.15
CA GLN A 46 11.72 -14.97 -20.47
C GLN A 46 13.03 -14.20 -20.41
N PRO A 47 14.09 -14.76 -19.81
CA PRO A 47 15.40 -14.15 -19.87
C PRO A 47 15.77 -13.92 -21.34
N LEU A 48 16.34 -12.75 -21.64
CA LEU A 48 16.73 -12.35 -23.00
C LEU A 48 17.47 -13.49 -23.70
N SER A 49 16.99 -13.83 -24.89
CA SER A 49 17.64 -14.83 -25.73
C SER A 49 19.05 -14.38 -26.13
N PRO A 50 19.96 -15.31 -26.48
CA PRO A 50 21.30 -14.96 -26.94
C PRO A 50 21.29 -13.94 -28.09
N LYS A 51 20.34 -14.08 -29.02
CA LYS A 51 20.19 -13.21 -30.19
C LYS A 51 19.76 -11.78 -29.81
N GLU A 52 18.88 -11.63 -28.82
CA GLU A 52 18.47 -10.31 -28.32
C GLU A 52 19.61 -9.62 -27.57
N LYS A 53 20.39 -10.39 -26.80
CA LYS A 53 21.59 -9.87 -26.14
C LYS A 53 22.62 -9.37 -27.16
N ASP A 54 22.80 -10.07 -28.27
CA ASP A 54 23.74 -9.66 -29.33
C ASP A 54 23.29 -8.38 -30.04
N ILE A 55 21.98 -8.23 -30.31
CA ILE A 55 21.42 -6.99 -30.87
C ILE A 55 21.66 -5.81 -29.91
N LEU A 56 21.41 -5.99 -28.61
CA LEU A 56 21.62 -4.95 -27.61
C LEU A 56 23.11 -4.60 -27.45
N LYS A 57 24.00 -5.60 -27.49
CA LYS A 57 25.46 -5.38 -27.48
C LYS A 57 25.93 -4.61 -28.71
N ALA A 58 25.40 -4.90 -29.89
CA ALA A 58 25.69 -4.15 -31.10
C ALA A 58 25.24 -2.68 -31.00
N GLY A 59 24.19 -2.40 -30.23
CA GLY A 59 23.73 -1.05 -29.87
C GLY A 59 24.52 -0.37 -28.74
N GLY A 60 25.56 -1.02 -28.20
CA GLY A 60 26.41 -0.47 -27.14
C GLY A 60 26.03 -0.87 -25.71
N ALA A 61 25.03 -1.73 -25.52
CA ALA A 61 24.71 -2.25 -24.20
C ALA A 61 25.85 -3.17 -23.69
N ARG A 62 26.35 -2.89 -22.49
CA ARG A 62 27.36 -3.71 -21.84
C ARG A 62 26.67 -4.62 -20.83
N PHE A 63 26.82 -5.93 -21.01
CA PHE A 63 26.38 -6.93 -20.05
C PHE A 63 27.63 -7.61 -19.51
N THR A 64 27.96 -7.39 -18.24
CA THR A 64 28.98 -8.14 -17.53
C THR A 64 28.32 -9.14 -16.58
N ASP A 65 28.96 -10.27 -16.31
CA ASP A 65 28.43 -11.24 -15.34
C ASP A 65 28.41 -10.67 -13.91
N ALA A 66 29.26 -9.66 -13.64
CA ALA A 66 29.21 -8.84 -12.44
C ALA A 66 27.92 -8.01 -12.34
N ASP A 67 27.36 -7.55 -13.47
CA ASP A 67 26.09 -6.82 -13.51
C ASP A 67 24.92 -7.74 -13.13
N SER A 68 24.96 -9.02 -13.47
CA SER A 68 23.89 -9.96 -13.12
C SER A 68 23.80 -10.19 -11.61
N HIS A 69 24.94 -10.45 -10.95
CA HIS A 69 24.99 -10.57 -9.49
C HIS A 69 24.69 -9.26 -8.77
N ALA A 70 25.14 -8.12 -9.31
CA ALA A 70 24.82 -6.82 -8.76
C ALA A 70 23.31 -6.52 -8.87
N ILE A 71 22.68 -6.83 -10.01
CA ILE A 71 21.23 -6.68 -10.22
C ILE A 71 20.44 -7.60 -9.30
N GLU A 72 20.84 -8.86 -9.14
CA GLU A 72 20.22 -9.81 -8.20
C GLU A 72 20.30 -9.30 -6.76
N GLU A 73 21.46 -8.79 -6.36
CA GLU A 73 21.67 -8.26 -5.01
C GLU A 73 20.88 -6.97 -4.75
N ILE A 74 20.79 -6.07 -5.75
CA ILE A 74 19.93 -4.88 -5.70
C ILE A 74 18.46 -5.30 -5.57
N THR A 75 18.02 -6.25 -6.40
CA THR A 75 16.64 -6.75 -6.40
C THR A 75 16.30 -7.38 -5.06
N ARG A 76 17.19 -8.22 -4.52
CA ARG A 76 17.05 -8.84 -3.20
C ARG A 76 16.92 -7.80 -2.10
N ARG A 77 17.75 -6.75 -2.11
CA ARG A 77 17.67 -5.65 -1.14
C ARG A 77 16.35 -4.90 -1.23
N GLN A 78 15.90 -4.57 -2.45
CA GLN A 78 14.61 -3.90 -2.66
C GLN A 78 13.46 -4.76 -2.14
N ILE A 79 13.42 -6.06 -2.45
CA ILE A 79 12.41 -6.98 -1.93
C ILE A 79 12.45 -7.01 -0.40
N GLN A 80 13.63 -7.07 0.21
CA GLN A 80 13.75 -7.04 1.67
C GLN A 80 13.26 -5.71 2.28
N GLN A 81 13.50 -4.58 1.62
CA GLN A 81 12.96 -3.28 2.05
C GLN A 81 11.42 -3.27 2.01
N LEU A 82 10.82 -3.74 0.91
CA LEU A 82 9.37 -3.85 0.78
C LEU A 82 8.78 -4.79 1.84
N LEU A 83 9.43 -5.93 2.11
CA LEU A 83 9.03 -6.86 3.17
C LEU A 83 9.04 -6.19 4.54
N ASN A 84 10.09 -5.44 4.86
CA ASN A 84 10.21 -4.75 6.14
C ASN A 84 9.14 -3.67 6.31
N GLU A 85 8.87 -2.91 5.25
CA GLU A 85 7.81 -1.91 5.27
C GLU A 85 6.43 -2.53 5.51
N VAL A 86 6.11 -3.63 4.82
CA VAL A 86 4.86 -4.36 5.05
C VAL A 86 4.77 -4.91 6.47
N ARG A 87 5.87 -5.44 7.01
CA ARG A 87 5.92 -5.87 8.42
C ARG A 87 5.63 -4.72 9.37
N ASP A 88 6.20 -3.55 9.13
CA ASP A 88 6.00 -2.39 9.99
C ASP A 88 4.58 -1.84 9.90
N ILE A 89 3.97 -1.86 8.72
CA ILE A 89 2.54 -1.58 8.54
C ILE A 89 1.69 -2.55 9.38
N ILE A 90 1.95 -3.86 9.30
CA ILE A 90 1.18 -4.88 10.03
C ILE A 90 1.36 -4.74 11.54
N LYS A 91 2.58 -4.48 12.01
CA LYS A 91 2.85 -4.24 13.45
C LYS A 91 2.02 -3.08 13.97
N GLN A 92 1.92 -2.01 13.19
CA GLN A 92 1.20 -0.80 13.60
C GLN A 92 -0.30 -0.89 13.37
N ALA A 93 -0.74 -1.68 12.38
CA ALA A 93 -2.15 -1.83 12.03
C ALA A 93 -2.99 -2.30 13.21
N LEU A 94 -4.25 -1.91 13.18
CA LEU A 94 -5.24 -2.26 14.18
C LEU A 94 -6.11 -3.42 13.66
N THR A 95 -6.60 -4.27 14.55
CA THR A 95 -7.66 -5.23 14.26
C THR A 95 -9.04 -4.57 14.34
N LEU A 96 -10.07 -5.27 13.85
CA LEU A 96 -11.46 -4.79 13.94
C LEU A 96 -11.88 -4.46 15.38
N ASP A 97 -11.38 -5.24 16.35
CA ASP A 97 -11.71 -5.10 17.76
C ASP A 97 -11.03 -3.86 18.34
N GLU A 98 -9.75 -3.64 18.02
CA GLU A 98 -9.00 -2.44 18.40
C GLU A 98 -9.58 -1.16 17.78
N VAL A 99 -10.09 -1.22 16.54
CA VAL A 99 -10.75 -0.08 15.89
C VAL A 99 -12.09 0.24 16.56
N ALA A 100 -12.92 -0.78 16.82
CA ALA A 100 -14.19 -0.61 17.52
C ALA A 100 -13.98 0.03 18.90
N GLN A 101 -12.97 -0.44 19.63
CA GLN A 101 -12.59 0.12 20.93
C GLN A 101 -12.10 1.57 20.80
N ARG A 102 -11.22 1.86 19.83
CA ARG A 102 -10.66 3.20 19.64
C ARG A 102 -11.72 4.24 19.28
N LEU A 103 -12.65 3.86 18.41
CA LEU A 103 -13.73 4.75 17.97
C LEU A 103 -14.94 4.75 18.94
N SER A 104 -14.91 3.94 20.01
CA SER A 104 -16.03 3.74 20.93
C SER A 104 -17.34 3.36 20.23
N VAL A 105 -17.26 2.50 19.20
CA VAL A 105 -18.39 2.01 18.38
C VAL A 105 -18.44 0.49 18.34
N SER A 106 -19.56 -0.08 17.89
CA SER A 106 -19.65 -1.53 17.69
C SER A 106 -18.88 -2.01 16.46
N LYS A 107 -18.53 -3.30 16.42
CA LYS A 107 -17.86 -3.92 15.26
C LYS A 107 -18.73 -3.83 13.99
N GLU A 108 -20.05 -3.89 14.14
CA GLU A 108 -21.02 -3.72 13.06
C GLU A 108 -20.97 -2.30 12.50
N GLN A 109 -20.81 -1.27 13.35
CA GLN A 109 -20.64 0.11 12.89
C GLN A 109 -19.34 0.28 12.11
N VAL A 110 -18.23 -0.32 12.58
CA VAL A 110 -16.96 -0.31 11.82
C VAL A 110 -17.12 -0.99 10.46
N ARG A 111 -17.78 -2.15 10.41
CA ARG A 111 -18.12 -2.82 9.13
C ARG A 111 -19.02 -1.96 8.25
N GLY A 112 -19.94 -1.21 8.85
CA GLY A 112 -20.78 -0.24 8.15
C GLY A 112 -19.96 0.88 7.50
N LEU A 113 -18.87 1.35 8.13
CA LEU A 113 -17.97 2.34 7.54
C LEU A 113 -17.23 1.79 6.30
N LEU A 114 -16.89 0.50 6.31
CA LEU A 114 -16.30 -0.19 5.16
C LEU A 114 -17.31 -0.39 4.02
N ALA A 115 -18.58 -0.58 4.34
CA ALA A 115 -19.64 -0.82 3.36
C ALA A 115 -20.14 0.45 2.65
N LYS A 116 -19.71 1.65 3.08
CA LYS A 116 -20.05 2.91 2.43
C LYS A 116 -19.35 3.02 1.07
N THR A 117 -19.98 3.75 0.15
CA THR A 117 -19.40 4.11 -1.14
C THR A 117 -19.43 5.64 -1.27
N PRO A 118 -18.27 6.34 -1.20
CA PRO A 118 -16.92 5.83 -0.99
C PRO A 118 -16.69 5.28 0.44
N PRO A 119 -15.75 4.34 0.62
CA PRO A 119 -15.46 3.74 1.91
C PRO A 119 -14.91 4.77 2.89
N GLY A 120 -15.38 4.73 4.14
CA GLY A 120 -14.91 5.63 5.19
C GLY A 120 -13.58 5.21 5.82
N LEU A 121 -13.17 3.96 5.60
CA LEU A 121 -11.94 3.37 6.09
C LEU A 121 -11.34 2.46 5.01
N TYR A 122 -10.01 2.40 5.00
CA TYR A 122 -9.21 1.46 4.24
C TYR A 122 -8.85 0.26 5.11
N THR A 123 -8.95 -0.93 4.53
CA THR A 123 -8.56 -2.19 5.17
C THR A 123 -7.91 -3.11 4.17
N PHE A 124 -7.01 -3.95 4.66
CA PHE A 124 -6.43 -5.04 3.89
C PHE A 124 -6.57 -6.34 4.67
N LYS A 125 -6.62 -7.46 3.95
CA LYS A 125 -6.72 -8.80 4.54
C LYS A 125 -5.36 -9.46 4.58
N SER A 126 -5.02 -10.09 5.70
CA SER A 126 -3.92 -11.04 5.74
C SER A 126 -4.27 -12.30 4.93
N PRO A 127 -3.28 -13.13 4.54
CA PRO A 127 -3.51 -14.46 3.94
C PRO A 127 -4.35 -15.38 4.83
N SER A 128 -4.29 -15.19 6.15
CA SER A 128 -5.13 -15.89 7.13
C SER A 128 -6.56 -15.34 7.25
N GLY A 129 -6.91 -14.30 6.47
CA GLY A 129 -8.26 -13.72 6.40
C GLY A 129 -8.57 -12.67 7.47
N VAL A 130 -7.58 -12.26 8.27
CA VAL A 130 -7.74 -11.23 9.31
C VAL A 130 -7.80 -9.85 8.65
N LEU A 131 -8.81 -9.05 9.02
CA LEU A 131 -8.95 -7.66 8.60
C LEU A 131 -8.03 -6.76 9.43
N LEU A 132 -7.16 -6.03 8.74
CA LEU A 132 -6.22 -5.08 9.33
C LEU A 132 -6.51 -3.67 8.82
N PHE A 133 -6.34 -2.70 9.72
CA PHE A 133 -6.58 -1.30 9.46
C PHE A 133 -5.29 -0.51 9.71
N PRO A 134 -4.68 0.07 8.68
CA PRO A 134 -3.47 0.88 8.87
C PRO A 134 -3.66 1.99 9.90
N ARG A 135 -2.68 2.15 10.80
CA ARG A 135 -2.76 3.07 11.94
C ARG A 135 -2.90 4.54 11.56
N TRP A 136 -2.33 4.93 10.42
CA TRP A 136 -2.32 6.32 9.96
C TRP A 136 -3.73 6.89 9.73
N GLN A 137 -4.76 6.05 9.62
CA GLN A 137 -6.17 6.44 9.46
C GLN A 137 -6.82 6.98 10.74
N PHE A 138 -6.15 6.86 11.87
CA PHE A 138 -6.71 7.20 13.17
C PHE A 138 -5.87 8.29 13.84
N THR A 139 -6.57 9.22 14.47
CA THR A 139 -6.02 10.05 15.54
C THR A 139 -6.09 9.25 16.85
N GLU A 140 -5.86 9.89 18.01
CA GLU A 140 -5.91 9.19 19.29
C GLU A 140 -7.30 8.58 19.57
N GLU A 141 -8.35 9.31 19.22
CA GLU A 141 -9.75 8.97 19.58
C GLU A 141 -10.70 8.87 18.38
N ALA A 142 -10.30 9.31 17.19
CA ALA A 142 -11.18 9.40 16.04
C ALA A 142 -10.52 8.91 14.74
N THR A 143 -11.32 8.83 13.68
CA THR A 143 -10.79 8.69 12.32
C THR A 143 -10.16 10.00 11.87
N LEU A 144 -9.16 9.91 11.00
CA LEU A 144 -8.51 11.06 10.40
C LEU A 144 -9.56 11.94 9.68
N PRO A 145 -9.56 13.27 9.90
CA PRO A 145 -10.46 14.18 9.20
C PRO A 145 -10.32 14.05 7.68
N HIS A 146 -11.43 14.21 6.95
CA HIS A 146 -11.49 14.17 5.49
C HIS A 146 -11.02 12.86 4.83
N LEU A 147 -10.72 11.81 5.60
CA LEU A 147 -10.23 10.52 5.08
C LEU A 147 -11.10 9.92 3.98
N GLN A 148 -12.42 10.00 4.13
CA GLN A 148 -13.35 9.46 3.15
C GLN A 148 -13.20 10.12 1.77
N ILE A 149 -12.94 11.43 1.72
CA ILE A 149 -12.73 12.17 0.48
C ILE A 149 -11.39 11.79 -0.15
N ILE A 150 -10.35 11.64 0.68
CA ILE A 150 -9.02 11.18 0.22
C ILE A 150 -9.12 9.77 -0.39
N LEU A 151 -9.78 8.82 0.28
CA LEU A 151 -9.99 7.47 -0.23
C LEU A 151 -10.83 7.47 -1.53
N GLN A 152 -11.76 8.40 -1.68
CA GLN A 152 -12.51 8.58 -2.93
C GLN A 152 -11.61 9.02 -4.09
N ASN A 153 -10.72 9.99 -3.88
CA ASN A 153 -9.81 10.52 -4.90
C ASN A 153 -8.72 9.51 -5.31
N ILE A 154 -8.31 8.64 -4.38
CA ILE A 154 -7.34 7.58 -4.62
C ILE A 154 -7.95 6.45 -5.47
N GLY A 155 -9.21 6.12 -5.23
CA GLY A 155 -9.89 5.02 -5.91
C GLY A 155 -9.41 3.62 -5.49
N PRO A 156 -10.06 2.55 -6.01
CA PRO A 156 -9.87 1.18 -5.53
C PRO A 156 -8.61 0.46 -6.05
N GLY A 157 -7.80 1.13 -6.88
CA GLY A 157 -6.64 0.53 -7.56
C GLY A 157 -5.29 0.78 -6.90
N VAL A 158 -5.22 1.64 -5.88
CA VAL A 158 -3.96 1.97 -5.22
C VAL A 158 -3.63 0.92 -4.16
N ASN A 159 -2.43 0.34 -4.25
CA ASN A 159 -1.99 -0.70 -3.34
C ASN A 159 -1.69 -0.16 -1.93
N LEU A 160 -1.68 -1.08 -0.96
CA LEU A 160 -1.41 -0.76 0.45
C LEU A 160 -0.11 0.04 0.64
N LEU A 161 0.94 -0.33 -0.10
CA LEU A 161 2.26 0.25 0.12
C LEU A 161 2.35 1.70 -0.39
N THR A 162 1.84 1.96 -1.59
CA THR A 162 1.73 3.30 -2.17
C THR A 162 0.86 4.17 -1.29
N LEU A 163 -0.28 3.67 -0.83
CA LEU A 163 -1.15 4.41 0.08
C LEU A 163 -0.47 4.72 1.42
N ASN A 164 0.22 3.73 2.00
CA ASN A 164 0.94 3.93 3.25
C ASN A 164 2.06 4.97 3.10
N ARG A 165 2.87 4.88 2.03
CA ARG A 165 3.93 5.85 1.75
C ARG A 165 3.35 7.25 1.53
N PHE A 166 2.30 7.35 0.72
CA PHE A 166 1.59 8.60 0.50
C PHE A 166 1.18 9.24 1.83
N MET A 167 0.50 8.49 2.71
CA MET A 167 -0.03 9.07 3.95
C MET A 167 1.05 9.41 4.99
N THR A 168 2.18 8.72 5.00
CA THR A 168 3.19 8.80 6.09
C THR A 168 4.50 9.47 5.70
N THR A 169 4.75 9.68 4.41
CA THR A 169 5.98 10.35 3.95
C THR A 169 5.76 11.85 3.89
N GLU A 170 6.74 12.62 4.35
CA GLU A 170 6.74 14.08 4.20
C GLU A 170 6.67 14.48 2.71
N ASN A 171 5.81 15.45 2.39
CA ASN A 171 5.66 15.96 1.03
C ASN A 171 6.07 17.44 0.96
N GLY A 172 6.86 17.80 -0.05
CA GLY A 172 7.33 19.17 -0.29
C GLY A 172 6.20 20.17 -0.56
N ASP A 173 5.06 19.70 -1.07
CA ASP A 173 3.89 20.54 -1.35
C ASP A 173 3.07 20.85 -0.09
N LEU A 174 3.25 20.06 0.98
CA LEU A 174 2.59 20.25 2.29
C LEU A 174 3.51 20.99 3.26
N LEU A 175 3.88 22.22 2.90
CA LEU A 175 4.82 23.02 3.66
C LEU A 175 4.11 23.81 4.77
N LEU A 176 4.49 23.55 6.02
CA LEU A 176 4.08 24.36 7.17
C LEU A 176 5.29 25.12 7.73
N GLY A 177 5.41 26.39 7.35
CA GLY A 177 6.55 27.22 7.70
C GLY A 177 7.84 26.71 7.04
N ASN A 178 8.72 26.08 7.82
CA ASN A 178 10.00 25.56 7.34
C ASN A 178 10.12 24.03 7.47
N ARG A 179 8.97 23.34 7.57
CA ARG A 179 8.89 21.87 7.68
C ARG A 179 7.87 21.34 6.68
N CYS A 180 8.21 20.25 6.02
CA CYS A 180 7.29 19.49 5.19
C CYS A 180 6.52 18.53 6.11
N LEU A 181 5.20 18.44 5.93
CA LEU A 181 4.36 17.49 6.66
C LEU A 181 3.99 16.31 5.77
N SER A 182 3.67 15.19 6.42
CA SER A 182 2.99 14.10 5.74
C SER A 182 1.51 14.45 5.54
N PRO A 183 0.82 13.90 4.52
CA PRO A 183 -0.63 14.06 4.35
C PRO A 183 -1.44 13.73 5.61
N ARG A 184 -1.04 12.68 6.34
CA ARG A 184 -1.64 12.35 7.63
C ARG A 184 -1.51 13.49 8.63
N ASP A 185 -0.30 13.99 8.84
CA ASP A 185 -0.04 15.00 9.87
C ASP A 185 -0.65 16.34 9.49
N TRP A 186 -0.71 16.66 8.18
CA TRP A 186 -1.43 17.81 7.65
C TRP A 186 -2.93 17.77 7.98
N LEU A 187 -3.59 16.64 7.70
CA LEU A 187 -5.01 16.44 7.98
C LEU A 187 -5.31 16.36 9.49
N ALA A 188 -4.43 15.71 10.25
CA ALA A 188 -4.56 15.62 11.71
C ALA A 188 -4.40 16.99 12.39
N SER A 189 -3.61 17.89 11.81
CA SER A 189 -3.43 19.27 12.29
C SER A 189 -4.58 20.20 11.89
N GLY A 190 -5.56 19.73 11.10
CA GLY A 190 -6.72 20.50 10.68
C GLY A 190 -6.42 21.55 9.61
N HIS A 191 -5.35 21.37 8.83
CA HIS A 191 -5.07 22.21 7.66
C HIS A 191 -6.01 21.88 6.49
N ASP A 192 -5.97 22.71 5.44
CA ASP A 192 -6.86 22.59 4.28
C ASP A 192 -6.69 21.23 3.59
N PRO A 193 -7.73 20.37 3.55
CA PRO A 193 -7.63 19.06 2.90
C PRO A 193 -7.42 19.14 1.37
N SER A 194 -7.72 20.29 0.74
CA SER A 194 -7.66 20.44 -0.72
C SER A 194 -6.29 20.12 -1.32
N GLU A 195 -5.20 20.46 -0.63
CA GLU A 195 -3.84 20.15 -1.07
C GLU A 195 -3.58 18.63 -1.11
N VAL A 196 -4.03 17.94 -0.06
CA VAL A 196 -3.91 16.47 0.02
C VAL A 196 -4.80 15.79 -1.01
N GLU A 197 -5.97 16.36 -1.30
CA GLU A 197 -6.87 15.86 -2.34
C GLU A 197 -6.26 15.93 -3.74
N ILE A 198 -5.52 17.00 -4.06
CA ILE A 198 -4.80 17.13 -5.33
C ILE A 198 -3.74 16.04 -5.43
N LEU A 199 -2.89 15.90 -4.40
CA LEU A 199 -1.84 14.88 -4.36
C LEU A 199 -2.40 13.45 -4.43
N ALA A 200 -3.58 13.23 -3.85
CA ALA A 200 -4.29 11.96 -3.90
C ALA A 200 -4.71 11.57 -5.32
N ARG A 201 -5.04 12.54 -6.19
CA ARG A 201 -5.37 12.29 -7.61
C ARG A 201 -4.13 11.96 -8.45
N ASP A 202 -2.99 12.53 -8.11
CA ASP A 202 -1.72 12.27 -8.81
C ASP A 202 -1.29 10.81 -8.62
N ILE A 203 -1.40 10.27 -7.41
CA ILE A 203 -1.03 8.87 -7.14
C ILE A 203 -2.04 7.85 -7.68
N SER A 204 -3.28 8.26 -7.95
CA SER A 204 -4.29 7.39 -8.55
C SER A 204 -4.22 7.34 -10.08
N GLY A 205 -3.40 8.22 -10.70
CA GLY A 205 -3.29 8.34 -12.14
C GLY A 205 -4.51 8.99 -12.79
N GLN A 206 -5.26 9.82 -12.04
CA GLN A 206 -6.47 10.52 -12.51
C GLN A 206 -6.18 11.91 -13.11
N VAL A 207 -4.96 12.16 -13.58
CA VAL A 207 -4.53 13.43 -14.20
C VAL A 207 -4.77 13.41 -15.71
#